data_AF-A0A3N5TUT0-F1
#
_entry.id   AF-A0A3N5TUT0-F1
#
_cell.length_a   1.000
_cell.length_b   1.000
_cell.length_c   1.000
_cell.angle_alpha   90.00
_cell.angle_beta   90.00
_cell.angle_gamma   90.00
#
_symmetry.space_group_name_H-M   'P 1'
#
loop_
_entity.id
_entity.type
_entity.pdbx_description
1 polymer ?
#
loop_
_entity_poly.entity_id
_entity_poly.type
_entity_poly.pdbx_seq_one_letter_code
_entity_poly.pdbx_strand_id
1 'polypeptide(L)'
;MNIELLTLSKVTSISGDSGNFTVTLKQSPRFVDMEKCIACGTCAEKCPAKTTDPFNEGLAKRKAIYVPYAQAVPLKYAIDKDRCIYFKKGKCRACEKFCPTNAIKFDDVEKDITLNVGSVILTAGFTPFNPDRFDNYQHAKFSNVVTSMEFERILSAGGPFGGHIHRLSDGKEPKKIAWLQCVGSRDLNRCDNEYCSSVCCMYAIKESVIAKEHLGPDFEPAIFFMDMRTHGKDFEKYYERAKSEGVRFIRSKVHTITEIDETGTLNLSYATDSGERV
;
A
#
# COMPACT_ATOMS: atom_id res chain seq x y z
N MET A 1 1.03 -27.44 -17.44
CA MET A 1 1.46 -26.18 -16.80
C MET A 1 2.39 -26.58 -15.65
N ASN A 2 3.61 -26.05 -15.58
CA ASN A 2 4.68 -26.57 -14.70
C ASN A 2 4.93 -25.66 -13.47
N ILE A 3 3.92 -24.94 -13.02
CA ILE A 3 3.99 -24.01 -11.89
C ILE A 3 2.87 -24.36 -10.94
N GLU A 4 3.23 -24.63 -9.68
CA GLU A 4 2.29 -24.80 -8.57
C GLU A 4 2.27 -23.54 -7.72
N LEU A 5 1.08 -22.99 -7.47
CA LEU A 5 0.91 -21.76 -6.69
C LEU A 5 0.43 -22.09 -5.27
N LEU A 6 1.33 -21.97 -4.30
CA LEU A 6 1.04 -22.18 -2.89
C LEU A 6 0.80 -20.84 -2.18
N THR A 7 -0.45 -20.38 -2.15
CA THR A 7 -0.84 -19.19 -1.38
C THR A 7 -1.05 -19.49 0.11
N LEU A 8 -0.99 -18.46 0.95
CA LEU A 8 -1.04 -18.57 2.42
C LEU A 8 0.06 -19.47 2.99
N SER A 9 1.17 -19.61 2.26
CA SER A 9 2.31 -20.44 2.63
C SER A 9 3.53 -19.59 2.95
N LYS A 10 4.29 -19.99 3.97
CA LYS A 10 5.57 -19.37 4.34
C LYS A 10 6.66 -20.43 4.42
N VAL A 11 7.81 -20.16 3.83
CA VAL A 11 9.00 -21.01 4.01
C VAL A 11 9.47 -20.91 5.45
N THR A 12 9.68 -22.05 6.10
CA THR A 12 10.10 -22.17 7.50
C THR A 12 11.52 -22.71 7.65
N SER A 13 11.96 -23.58 6.75
CA SER A 13 13.33 -24.07 6.69
C SER A 13 13.74 -24.41 5.27
N ILE A 14 15.04 -24.29 5.01
CA ILE A 14 15.72 -24.76 3.80
C ILE A 14 16.99 -25.48 4.27
N SER A 15 17.19 -26.71 3.80
CA SER A 15 18.37 -27.52 4.10
C SER A 15 18.84 -28.27 2.85
N GLY A 16 20.06 -28.81 2.88
CA GLY A 16 20.69 -29.50 1.75
C GLY A 16 21.63 -28.58 0.96
N ASP A 17 21.98 -29.01 -0.25
CA ASP A 17 23.01 -28.40 -1.09
C ASP A 17 22.47 -28.03 -2.48
N SER A 18 23.26 -27.27 -3.25
CA SER A 18 22.91 -26.90 -4.63
C SER A 18 22.55 -28.12 -5.46
N GLY A 19 21.38 -28.09 -6.11
CA GLY A 19 20.83 -29.21 -6.87
C GLY A 19 19.99 -30.19 -6.06
N ASN A 20 19.98 -30.11 -4.73
CA ASN A 20 19.21 -30.98 -3.84
C ASN A 20 18.83 -30.29 -2.52
N PHE A 21 17.94 -29.30 -2.60
CA PHE A 21 17.37 -28.65 -1.44
C PHE A 21 16.09 -29.33 -0.99
N THR A 22 15.94 -29.47 0.32
CA THR A 22 14.66 -29.77 0.98
C THR A 22 14.13 -28.48 1.60
N VAL A 23 12.96 -28.05 1.15
CA VAL A 23 12.29 -26.82 1.59
C VAL A 23 11.02 -27.19 2.34
N THR A 24 10.89 -26.70 3.57
CA THR A 24 9.68 -26.88 4.38
C THR A 24 8.85 -25.60 4.38
N LEU A 25 7.59 -25.71 4.01
CA LEU A 25 6.63 -24.62 4.01
C LEU A 25 5.53 -24.92 5.02
N LYS A 26 5.07 -23.86 5.70
CA LYS A 26 3.88 -23.89 6.55
C LYS A 26 2.77 -23.15 5.83
N GLN A 27 1.71 -23.87 5.48
CA GLN A 27 0.52 -23.33 4.83
C GLN A 27 -0.56 -23.08 5.87
N SER A 28 -0.88 -21.80 6.09
CA SER A 28 -1.96 -21.37 6.97
C SER A 28 -3.33 -21.78 6.41
N PRO A 29 -4.28 -22.14 7.27
CA PRO A 29 -5.63 -22.48 6.84
C PRO A 29 -6.31 -21.28 6.17
N ARG A 30 -7.01 -21.54 5.07
CA ARG A 30 -7.81 -20.53 4.37
C ARG A 30 -9.19 -20.39 4.99
N PHE A 31 -9.67 -21.47 5.62
CA PHE A 31 -11.02 -21.65 6.11
C PHE A 31 -12.13 -21.54 5.04
N VAL A 32 -11.71 -21.66 3.78
CA VAL A 32 -12.58 -21.65 2.60
C VAL A 32 -12.02 -22.67 1.62
N ASP A 33 -12.86 -23.60 1.19
CA ASP A 33 -12.57 -24.59 0.18
C ASP A 33 -12.36 -23.91 -1.19
N MET A 34 -11.16 -24.07 -1.76
CA MET A 34 -10.78 -23.42 -3.01
C MET A 34 -11.52 -23.96 -4.22
N GLU A 35 -11.94 -25.22 -4.22
CA GLU A 35 -12.66 -25.83 -5.34
C GLU A 35 -14.12 -25.37 -5.36
N LYS A 36 -14.73 -25.22 -4.19
CA LYS A 36 -16.13 -24.79 -4.07
C LYS A 36 -16.33 -23.29 -4.12
N CYS A 37 -15.33 -22.49 -3.75
CA CYS A 37 -15.48 -21.04 -3.69
C CYS A 37 -15.56 -20.43 -5.10
N ILE A 38 -16.69 -19.81 -5.42
CA ILE A 38 -16.89 -19.08 -6.68
C ILE A 38 -16.61 -17.57 -6.57
N ALA A 39 -16.10 -17.12 -5.42
CA ALA A 39 -15.76 -15.73 -5.12
C ALA A 39 -16.88 -14.69 -5.37
N CYS A 40 -18.15 -15.07 -5.16
CA CYS A 40 -19.29 -14.17 -5.36
C CYS A 40 -19.41 -13.01 -4.34
N GLY A 41 -18.70 -13.07 -3.21
CA GLY A 41 -18.67 -12.00 -2.21
C GLY A 41 -19.80 -11.93 -1.19
N THR A 42 -20.88 -12.72 -1.37
CA THR A 42 -22.01 -12.76 -0.42
C THR A 42 -21.58 -13.00 1.03
N CYS A 43 -20.58 -13.84 1.25
CA CYS A 43 -20.08 -14.12 2.60
C CYS A 43 -19.43 -12.89 3.27
N ALA A 44 -18.76 -12.02 2.52
CA ALA A 44 -18.18 -10.78 3.03
C ALA A 44 -19.26 -9.73 3.30
N GLU A 45 -20.24 -9.58 2.41
CA GLU A 45 -21.38 -8.67 2.61
C GLU A 45 -22.12 -8.96 3.93
N LYS A 46 -22.34 -10.25 4.22
CA LYS A 46 -23.05 -10.69 5.43
C LYS A 46 -22.17 -10.79 6.67
N CYS A 47 -20.86 -10.58 6.55
CA CYS A 47 -19.95 -10.62 7.69
C CYS A 47 -20.11 -9.38 8.58
N PRO A 48 -20.45 -9.52 9.87
CA PRO A 48 -20.59 -8.37 10.77
C PRO A 48 -19.24 -7.85 11.29
N ALA A 49 -18.18 -8.66 11.22
CA ALA A 49 -16.85 -8.24 11.67
C ALA A 49 -16.25 -7.20 10.70
N LYS A 50 -15.69 -6.13 11.26
CA LYS A 50 -14.94 -5.09 10.52
C LYS A 50 -13.54 -4.96 11.13
N THR A 51 -12.53 -4.82 10.28
CA THR A 51 -11.13 -4.59 10.66
C THR A 51 -10.48 -3.63 9.69
N THR A 52 -9.35 -3.03 10.08
CA THR A 52 -8.52 -2.21 9.19
C THR A 52 -8.08 -3.03 7.99
N ASP A 53 -8.14 -2.41 6.80
CA ASP A 53 -7.73 -3.02 5.55
C ASP A 53 -6.26 -2.70 5.23
N PRO A 54 -5.33 -3.66 5.38
CA PRO A 54 -3.92 -3.42 5.14
C PRO A 54 -3.60 -3.19 3.65
N PHE A 55 -4.40 -3.74 2.71
CA PHE A 55 -4.16 -3.51 1.28
C PHE A 55 -4.46 -2.05 0.88
N ASN A 56 -5.37 -1.42 1.59
CA ASN A 56 -5.73 -0.02 1.40
C ASN A 56 -5.01 0.91 2.40
N GLU A 57 -3.83 0.51 2.90
CA GLU A 57 -3.02 1.28 3.84
C GLU A 57 -3.80 1.78 5.08
N GLY A 58 -4.83 1.03 5.48
CA GLY A 58 -5.68 1.37 6.62
C GLY A 58 -6.72 2.48 6.38
N LEU A 59 -6.77 3.07 5.18
CA LEU A 59 -7.75 4.07 4.76
C LEU A 59 -9.19 3.51 4.63
N ALA A 60 -9.32 2.19 4.56
CA ALA A 60 -10.61 1.49 4.57
C ALA A 60 -10.71 0.43 5.66
N LYS A 61 -11.95 -0.03 5.86
CA LYS A 61 -12.24 -1.22 6.64
C LYS A 61 -12.59 -2.38 5.71
N ARG A 62 -12.04 -3.55 6.00
CA ARG A 62 -12.44 -4.83 5.38
C ARG A 62 -13.18 -5.71 6.37
N LYS A 63 -13.71 -6.81 5.86
CA LYS A 63 -14.39 -7.85 6.65
C LYS A 63 -13.40 -8.91 7.11
N ALA A 64 -13.81 -9.74 8.07
CA ALA A 64 -12.98 -10.87 8.51
C ALA A 64 -12.85 -11.95 7.44
N ILE A 65 -13.91 -12.22 6.67
CA ILE A 65 -13.81 -12.99 5.42
C ILE A 65 -13.59 -12.02 4.26
N TYR A 66 -12.55 -12.22 3.47
CA TYR A 66 -12.07 -11.22 2.51
C TYR A 66 -11.36 -11.86 1.31
N VAL A 67 -11.27 -11.08 0.24
CA VAL A 67 -10.21 -11.16 -0.77
C VAL A 67 -9.33 -9.92 -0.61
N PRO A 68 -8.00 -9.99 -0.83
CA PRO A 68 -7.13 -8.82 -0.64
C PRO A 68 -7.50 -7.63 -1.54
N TYR A 69 -7.87 -7.93 -2.79
CA TYR A 69 -8.34 -6.96 -3.78
C TYR A 69 -9.18 -7.68 -4.85
N ALA A 70 -9.93 -6.93 -5.66
CA ALA A 70 -10.93 -7.49 -6.58
C ALA A 70 -10.34 -8.41 -7.66
N GLN A 71 -9.09 -8.18 -8.07
CA GLN A 71 -8.37 -8.96 -9.08
C GLN A 71 -7.36 -9.95 -8.47
N ALA A 72 -7.51 -10.32 -7.20
CA ALA A 72 -6.59 -11.22 -6.52
C ALA A 72 -6.47 -12.57 -7.25
N VAL A 73 -5.26 -13.14 -7.29
CA VAL A 73 -5.00 -14.45 -7.89
C VAL A 73 -4.39 -15.38 -6.83
N PRO A 74 -5.02 -16.54 -6.53
CA PRO A 74 -6.32 -16.98 -7.01
C PRO A 74 -7.45 -16.13 -6.42
N LEU A 75 -8.49 -15.86 -7.21
CA LEU A 75 -9.66 -15.11 -6.74
C LEU A 75 -10.51 -16.01 -5.84
N LYS A 76 -10.09 -16.14 -4.59
CA LYS A 76 -10.70 -17.01 -3.57
C LYS A 76 -10.66 -16.31 -2.22
N TYR A 77 -11.77 -16.36 -1.51
CA TYR A 77 -11.88 -15.77 -0.18
C TYR A 77 -11.00 -16.52 0.84
N ALA A 78 -10.63 -15.83 1.91
CA ALA A 78 -10.01 -16.39 3.10
C ALA A 78 -10.64 -15.77 4.35
N ILE A 79 -10.56 -16.46 5.49
CA ILE A 79 -11.02 -15.92 6.78
C ILE A 79 -9.81 -15.55 7.64
N ASP A 80 -9.74 -14.28 8.03
CA ASP A 80 -8.83 -13.80 9.05
C ASP A 80 -9.30 -14.32 10.42
N LYS A 81 -8.59 -15.32 10.94
CA LYS A 81 -8.88 -15.97 12.22
C LYS A 81 -8.91 -14.95 13.37
N ASP A 82 -7.97 -14.02 13.38
CA ASP A 82 -7.76 -13.05 14.46
C ASP A 82 -8.78 -11.91 14.44
N ARG A 83 -9.61 -11.82 13.40
CA ARG A 83 -10.67 -10.81 13.27
C ARG A 83 -12.07 -11.44 13.21
N CYS A 84 -12.17 -12.74 13.00
CA CYS A 84 -13.43 -13.45 12.90
C CYS A 84 -14.12 -13.65 14.26
N ILE A 85 -15.40 -13.25 14.36
CA ILE A 85 -16.19 -13.41 15.59
C ILE A 85 -16.47 -14.88 15.91
N TYR A 86 -16.56 -15.77 14.90
CA TYR A 86 -16.71 -17.21 15.15
C TYR A 86 -15.48 -17.78 15.88
N PHE A 87 -14.26 -17.50 15.41
CA PHE A 87 -13.05 -17.99 16.08
C PHE A 87 -12.83 -17.36 17.46
N LYS A 88 -13.30 -16.12 17.68
CA LYS A 88 -13.19 -15.46 18.98
C LYS A 88 -14.24 -15.87 20.01
N LYS A 89 -15.49 -16.11 19.57
CA LYS A 89 -16.66 -16.26 20.46
C LYS A 89 -17.50 -17.51 20.20
N GLY A 90 -17.22 -18.28 19.16
CA GLY A 90 -17.90 -19.53 18.80
C GLY A 90 -19.26 -19.41 18.10
N LYS A 91 -19.79 -18.21 17.83
CA LYS A 91 -21.24 -18.04 17.48
C LYS A 91 -21.59 -17.44 16.11
N CYS A 92 -20.73 -16.65 15.45
CA CYS A 92 -21.16 -15.78 14.34
C CYS A 92 -21.69 -16.48 13.07
N ARG A 93 -21.05 -17.53 12.54
CA ARG A 93 -21.43 -18.42 11.40
C ARG A 93 -22.18 -17.81 10.18
N ALA A 94 -22.22 -16.50 10.01
CA ALA A 94 -23.00 -15.84 8.97
C ALA A 94 -22.46 -16.15 7.57
N CYS A 95 -21.14 -16.13 7.41
CA CYS A 95 -20.50 -16.47 6.13
C CYS A 95 -20.84 -17.88 5.65
N GLU A 96 -20.95 -18.84 6.57
CA GLU A 96 -21.32 -20.24 6.28
C GLU A 96 -22.79 -20.32 5.86
N LYS A 97 -23.70 -19.73 6.66
CA LYS A 97 -25.15 -19.71 6.38
C LYS A 97 -25.49 -19.15 4.99
N PHE A 98 -24.78 -18.12 4.54
CA PHE A 98 -25.08 -17.41 3.29
C PHE A 98 -24.19 -17.81 2.11
N CYS A 99 -23.29 -18.79 2.26
CA CYS A 99 -22.45 -19.25 1.16
C CYS A 99 -23.25 -20.21 0.25
N PRO A 100 -23.54 -19.85 -1.01
CA PRO A 100 -24.38 -20.68 -1.89
C PRO A 100 -23.73 -22.01 -2.27
N THR A 101 -22.40 -22.11 -2.21
CA THR A 101 -21.64 -23.30 -2.60
C THR A 101 -21.11 -24.10 -1.42
N ASN A 102 -21.49 -23.73 -0.18
CA ASN A 102 -21.01 -24.37 1.05
C ASN A 102 -19.47 -24.48 1.10
N ALA A 103 -18.78 -23.43 0.67
CA ALA A 103 -17.32 -23.39 0.61
C ALA A 103 -16.67 -23.04 1.95
N ILE A 104 -17.41 -22.57 2.96
CA ILE A 104 -16.82 -22.22 4.27
C ILE A 104 -16.40 -23.49 5.01
N LYS A 105 -15.17 -23.53 5.48
CA LYS A 105 -14.55 -24.69 6.13
C LYS A 105 -13.82 -24.28 7.41
N PHE A 106 -14.55 -24.12 8.51
CA PHE A 106 -13.96 -23.60 9.77
C PHE A 106 -12.97 -24.54 10.45
N ASP A 107 -13.02 -25.82 10.14
CA ASP A 107 -12.13 -26.88 10.64
C ASP A 107 -10.88 -27.07 9.77
N ASP A 108 -10.64 -26.18 8.79
CA ASP A 108 -9.39 -26.16 8.03
C ASP A 108 -8.20 -25.94 8.97
N VAL A 109 -7.15 -26.74 8.78
CA VAL A 109 -5.96 -26.77 9.65
C VAL A 109 -4.72 -26.37 8.87
N GLU A 110 -3.73 -25.91 9.62
CA GLU A 110 -2.40 -25.64 9.09
C GLU A 110 -1.76 -26.92 8.55
N LYS A 111 -1.00 -26.80 7.46
CA LYS A 111 -0.34 -27.93 6.80
C LYS A 111 1.15 -27.66 6.66
N ASP A 112 1.96 -28.65 6.99
CA ASP A 112 3.38 -28.65 6.66
C ASP A 112 3.57 -29.35 5.30
N ILE A 113 4.27 -28.68 4.40
CA ILE A 113 4.53 -29.13 3.03
C ILE A 113 6.05 -29.21 2.86
N THR A 114 6.55 -30.36 2.45
CA THR A 114 7.97 -30.56 2.15
C THR A 114 8.15 -30.71 0.64
N LEU A 115 9.00 -29.86 0.07
CA LEU A 115 9.34 -29.87 -1.35
C LEU A 115 10.82 -30.20 -1.53
N ASN A 116 11.14 -31.05 -2.49
CA ASN A 116 12.51 -31.27 -2.95
C ASN A 116 12.72 -30.49 -4.25
N VAL A 117 13.67 -29.57 -4.26
CA VAL A 117 13.91 -28.66 -5.38
C VAL A 117 15.40 -28.54 -5.68
N GLY A 118 15.76 -28.33 -6.95
CA GLY A 118 17.15 -28.12 -7.35
C GLY A 118 17.69 -26.73 -7.02
N SER A 119 16.81 -25.72 -7.02
CA SER A 119 17.18 -24.31 -6.87
C SER A 119 16.11 -23.53 -6.10
N VAL A 120 16.54 -22.45 -5.43
CA VAL A 120 15.66 -21.50 -4.72
C VAL A 120 15.93 -20.08 -5.23
N ILE A 121 14.88 -19.33 -5.53
CA ILE A 121 14.96 -17.92 -5.94
C ILE A 121 14.24 -17.08 -4.88
N LEU A 122 14.95 -16.13 -4.27
CA LEU A 122 14.37 -15.24 -3.25
C LEU A 122 13.81 -13.97 -3.89
N THR A 123 12.50 -13.74 -3.72
CA THR A 123 11.77 -12.61 -4.30
C THR A 123 10.83 -11.95 -3.29
N ALA A 124 11.27 -11.83 -2.02
CA ALA A 124 10.45 -11.34 -0.91
C ALA A 124 10.00 -9.86 -1.02
N GLY A 125 10.54 -9.11 -1.98
CA GLY A 125 10.18 -7.71 -2.20
C GLY A 125 10.75 -6.77 -1.14
N PHE A 126 10.00 -5.71 -0.82
CA PHE A 126 10.38 -4.67 0.14
C PHE A 126 9.16 -4.19 0.92
N THR A 127 9.39 -3.40 1.97
CA THR A 127 8.34 -2.73 2.75
C THR A 127 8.53 -1.21 2.67
N PRO A 128 7.46 -0.42 2.47
CA PRO A 128 7.53 1.03 2.53
C PRO A 128 8.06 1.53 3.88
N PHE A 129 8.76 2.65 3.87
CA PHE A 129 9.19 3.31 5.11
C PHE A 129 7.98 3.88 5.85
N ASN A 130 7.90 3.69 7.17
CA ASN A 130 6.89 4.31 8.02
C ASN A 130 7.43 5.65 8.60
N PRO A 131 6.87 6.80 8.21
CA PRO A 131 7.29 8.11 8.70
C PRO A 131 6.60 8.57 9.99
N ASP A 132 5.81 7.73 10.67
CA ASP A 132 5.08 8.09 11.91
C ASP A 132 5.98 8.71 12.99
N ARG A 133 7.22 8.24 13.07
CA ARG A 133 8.21 8.73 14.05
C ARG A 133 8.86 10.07 13.70
N PHE A 134 8.61 10.60 12.50
CA PHE A 134 9.19 11.87 12.06
C PHE A 134 8.38 13.04 12.61
N ASP A 135 8.93 13.68 13.64
CA ASP A 135 8.36 14.86 14.30
C ASP A 135 8.23 16.10 13.39
N ASN A 136 8.94 16.11 12.28
CA ASN A 136 9.02 17.25 11.39
C ASN A 136 7.97 17.17 10.26
N TYR A 137 7.53 15.96 9.90
CA TYR A 137 6.46 15.74 8.92
C TYR A 137 5.13 15.33 9.55
N GLN A 138 5.14 14.81 10.79
CA GLN A 138 3.93 14.64 11.60
C GLN A 138 2.86 13.74 10.95
N HIS A 139 3.28 12.72 10.20
CA HIS A 139 2.38 11.78 9.52
C HIS A 139 1.33 11.16 10.47
N ALA A 140 1.77 10.69 11.63
CA ALA A 140 0.88 10.09 12.63
C ALA A 140 -0.13 11.09 13.24
N LYS A 141 0.09 12.40 13.09
CA LYS A 141 -0.68 13.46 13.75
C LYS A 141 -1.62 14.19 12.80
N PHE A 142 -1.16 14.56 11.62
CA PHE A 142 -1.92 15.39 10.69
C PHE A 142 -2.62 14.52 9.64
N SER A 143 -3.96 14.53 9.63
CA SER A 143 -4.75 13.68 8.74
C SER A 143 -4.50 13.92 7.24
N ASN A 144 -4.07 15.13 6.87
CA ASN A 144 -3.76 15.47 5.48
C ASN A 144 -2.29 15.23 5.09
N VAL A 145 -1.48 14.66 5.99
CA VAL A 145 -0.15 14.14 5.65
C VAL A 145 -0.30 12.65 5.38
N VAL A 146 -0.08 12.24 4.14
CA VAL A 146 -0.15 10.84 3.72
C VAL A 146 1.16 10.43 3.05
N THR A 147 1.49 9.15 3.15
CA THR A 147 2.55 8.51 2.36
C THR A 147 2.14 8.37 0.89
N SER A 148 3.12 8.21 0.00
CA SER A 148 2.84 7.89 -1.41
C SER A 148 2.10 6.57 -1.59
N MET A 149 2.29 5.58 -0.71
CA MET A 149 1.52 4.33 -0.79
C MET A 149 0.06 4.54 -0.44
N GLU A 150 -0.26 5.33 0.60
CA GLU A 150 -1.63 5.73 0.90
C GLU A 150 -2.23 6.53 -0.26
N PHE A 151 -1.45 7.46 -0.83
CA PHE A 151 -1.89 8.25 -1.98
C PHE A 151 -2.16 7.39 -3.22
N GLU A 152 -1.36 6.35 -3.49
CA GLU A 152 -1.66 5.35 -4.53
C GLU A 152 -2.99 4.65 -4.29
N ARG A 153 -3.32 4.33 -3.04
CA ARG A 153 -4.62 3.74 -2.72
C ARG A 153 -5.74 4.76 -2.92
N ILE A 154 -5.54 6.03 -2.56
CA ILE A 154 -6.51 7.11 -2.82
C ILE A 154 -6.79 7.25 -4.32
N LEU A 155 -5.72 7.28 -5.12
CA LEU A 155 -5.76 7.47 -6.57
C LEU A 155 -6.31 6.26 -7.34
N SER A 156 -6.21 5.06 -6.75
CA SER A 156 -6.63 3.83 -7.40
C SER A 156 -8.16 3.78 -7.58
N ALA A 157 -8.63 3.50 -8.80
CA ALA A 157 -10.04 3.26 -9.09
C ALA A 157 -10.63 2.09 -8.27
N GLY A 158 -9.82 1.07 -7.96
CA GLY A 158 -10.18 -0.03 -7.05
C GLY A 158 -9.84 0.24 -5.59
N GLY A 159 -9.47 1.48 -5.26
CA GLY A 159 -9.13 1.95 -3.92
C GLY A 159 -10.34 2.39 -3.11
N PRO A 160 -10.13 2.80 -1.86
CA PRO A 160 -11.19 3.14 -0.92
C PRO A 160 -12.01 4.36 -1.33
N PHE A 161 -11.45 5.25 -2.17
CA PHE A 161 -12.10 6.46 -2.64
C PHE A 161 -12.47 6.40 -4.14
N GLY A 162 -12.36 5.23 -4.79
CA GLY A 162 -12.73 5.07 -6.20
C GLY A 162 -11.90 5.91 -7.18
N GLY A 163 -10.72 6.37 -6.77
CA GLY A 163 -9.87 7.29 -7.53
C GLY A 163 -10.20 8.77 -7.35
N HIS A 164 -11.13 9.13 -6.47
CA HIS A 164 -11.42 10.52 -6.13
C HIS A 164 -10.50 11.02 -5.02
N ILE A 165 -9.82 12.14 -5.28
CA ILE A 165 -8.83 12.71 -4.37
C ILE A 165 -9.51 13.71 -3.44
N HIS A 166 -9.57 13.36 -2.16
CA HIS A 166 -10.12 14.22 -1.11
C HIS A 166 -9.16 14.30 0.07
N ARG A 167 -9.16 15.46 0.74
CA ARG A 167 -8.52 15.63 2.04
C ARG A 167 -9.18 14.70 3.05
N LEU A 168 -8.39 13.98 3.84
CA LEU A 168 -8.91 13.03 4.83
C LEU A 168 -9.56 13.73 6.02
N SER A 169 -9.22 15.00 6.29
CA SER A 169 -9.79 15.76 7.39
C SER A 169 -11.22 16.22 7.15
N ASP A 170 -11.52 16.74 5.95
CA ASP A 170 -12.77 17.45 5.65
C ASP A 170 -13.51 16.96 4.38
N GLY A 171 -12.94 15.99 3.66
CA GLY A 171 -13.52 15.41 2.45
C GLY A 171 -13.50 16.34 1.23
N LYS A 172 -12.87 17.51 1.31
CA LYS A 172 -12.82 18.45 0.18
C LYS A 172 -11.71 18.10 -0.80
N GLU A 173 -11.90 18.45 -2.06
CA GLU A 173 -10.84 18.36 -3.06
C GLU A 173 -9.70 19.34 -2.73
N PRO A 174 -8.44 18.89 -2.69
CA PRO A 174 -7.30 19.77 -2.47
C PRO A 174 -7.01 20.60 -3.72
N LYS A 175 -6.79 21.91 -3.55
CA LYS A 175 -6.31 22.79 -4.63
C LYS A 175 -4.79 22.73 -4.82
N LYS A 176 -4.06 22.34 -3.78
CA LYS A 176 -2.59 22.21 -3.79
C LYS A 176 -2.18 20.92 -3.09
N ILE A 177 -1.19 20.21 -3.64
CA ILE A 177 -0.52 19.09 -2.98
C ILE A 177 0.99 19.26 -3.13
N ALA A 178 1.71 18.98 -2.04
CA ALA A 178 3.16 18.96 -2.00
C ALA A 178 3.66 17.52 -1.81
N TRP A 179 4.47 17.02 -2.76
CA TRP A 179 5.18 15.74 -2.63
C TRP A 179 6.58 16.00 -2.10
N LEU A 180 6.91 15.42 -0.95
CA LEU A 180 8.23 15.56 -0.33
C LEU A 180 9.10 14.35 -0.66
N GLN A 181 10.21 14.58 -1.38
CA GLN A 181 11.11 13.50 -1.75
C GLN A 181 12.06 13.10 -0.62
N CYS A 182 12.60 11.88 -0.72
CA CYS A 182 13.60 11.33 0.18
C CYS A 182 13.15 11.20 1.65
N VAL A 183 11.84 11.07 1.90
CA VAL A 183 11.34 10.72 3.25
C VAL A 183 11.76 9.28 3.56
N GLY A 184 12.59 9.09 4.59
CA GLY A 184 13.11 7.78 4.97
C GLY A 184 14.26 7.25 4.10
N SER A 185 14.88 8.11 3.29
CA SER A 185 16.01 7.75 2.41
C SER A 185 16.98 8.92 2.28
N ARG A 186 18.27 8.64 2.05
CA ARG A 186 19.32 9.67 2.08
C ARG A 186 19.25 10.50 3.37
N ASP A 187 19.01 9.81 4.49
CA ASP A 187 18.83 10.41 5.81
C ASP A 187 19.51 9.54 6.89
N LEU A 188 20.78 9.84 7.15
CA LEU A 188 21.56 9.23 8.21
C LEU A 188 21.06 9.62 9.61
N ASN A 189 20.65 10.89 9.77
CA ASN A 189 20.40 11.47 11.09
C ASN A 189 19.09 10.98 11.73
N ARG A 190 18.03 10.81 10.94
CA ARG A 190 16.69 10.46 11.46
C ARG A 190 16.37 8.97 11.36
N CYS A 191 16.98 8.25 10.41
CA CYS A 191 16.65 6.85 10.18
C CYS A 191 17.80 5.95 9.79
N ASP A 192 19.04 6.45 9.72
CA ASP A 192 20.23 5.69 9.32
C ASP A 192 20.12 5.04 7.93
N ASN A 193 19.31 5.64 7.04
CA ASN A 193 19.12 5.16 5.67
C ASN A 193 19.89 6.07 4.71
N GLU A 194 21.18 5.82 4.52
CA GLU A 194 22.02 6.59 3.59
C GLU A 194 21.68 6.37 2.11
N TYR A 195 21.04 5.24 1.80
CA TYR A 195 20.74 4.83 0.43
C TYR A 195 19.59 5.64 -0.19
N CYS A 196 19.51 5.58 -1.52
CA CYS A 196 18.39 6.10 -2.29
C CYS A 196 17.41 4.98 -2.63
N SER A 197 16.11 5.18 -2.35
CA SER A 197 15.05 4.21 -2.66
C SER A 197 14.73 4.04 -4.16
N SER A 198 15.47 4.74 -5.03
CA SER A 198 15.51 4.62 -6.51
C SER A 198 14.22 5.02 -7.26
N VAL A 199 13.05 4.67 -6.75
CA VAL A 199 11.76 4.80 -7.46
C VAL A 199 10.96 6.04 -7.07
N CYS A 200 11.31 6.69 -5.94
CA CYS A 200 10.47 7.74 -5.35
C CYS A 200 10.29 8.99 -6.19
N CYS A 201 11.34 9.40 -6.90
CA CYS A 201 11.24 10.52 -7.83
C CYS A 201 10.21 10.23 -8.93
N MET A 202 10.21 9.00 -9.46
CA MET A 202 9.35 8.63 -10.59
C MET A 202 7.90 8.41 -10.19
N TYR A 203 7.64 7.72 -9.07
CA TYR A 203 6.25 7.57 -8.61
C TYR A 203 5.65 8.93 -8.24
N ALA A 204 6.43 9.87 -7.71
CA ALA A 204 5.91 11.19 -7.33
C ALA A 204 5.57 12.04 -8.56
N ILE A 205 6.41 12.00 -9.62
CA ILE A 205 6.06 12.61 -10.91
C ILE A 205 4.75 11.99 -11.42
N LYS A 206 4.65 10.65 -11.43
CA LYS A 206 3.44 9.94 -11.88
C LYS A 206 2.21 10.35 -11.07
N GLU A 207 2.27 10.26 -9.75
CA GLU A 207 1.20 10.67 -8.84
C GLU A 207 0.77 12.12 -9.10
N SER A 208 1.71 13.05 -9.30
CA SER A 208 1.39 14.45 -9.56
C SER A 208 0.67 14.69 -10.88
N VAL A 209 1.05 13.95 -11.94
CA VAL A 209 0.43 14.04 -13.26
C VAL A 209 -0.98 13.46 -13.21
N ILE A 210 -1.14 12.25 -12.67
CA ILE A 210 -2.46 11.61 -12.58
C ILE A 210 -3.39 12.40 -11.63
N ALA A 211 -2.86 12.94 -10.53
CA ALA A 211 -3.63 13.81 -9.65
C ALA A 211 -4.15 15.05 -10.39
N LYS A 212 -3.33 15.63 -11.26
CA LYS A 212 -3.74 16.76 -12.11
C LYS A 212 -4.79 16.38 -13.14
N GLU A 213 -4.70 15.20 -13.74
CA GLU A 213 -5.75 14.67 -14.64
C GLU A 213 -7.10 14.52 -13.92
N HIS A 214 -7.09 14.13 -12.64
CA HIS A 214 -8.30 13.93 -11.84
C HIS A 214 -8.87 15.24 -11.25
N LEU A 215 -8.02 16.16 -10.78
CA LEU A 215 -8.42 17.40 -10.09
C LEU A 215 -8.60 18.59 -11.04
N GLY A 216 -8.15 18.47 -12.29
CA GLY A 216 -8.36 19.48 -13.32
C GLY A 216 -7.33 20.61 -13.33
N PRO A 217 -7.54 21.63 -14.18
CA PRO A 217 -6.53 22.65 -14.51
C PRO A 217 -6.17 23.59 -13.37
N ASP A 218 -7.07 23.81 -12.41
CA ASP A 218 -6.85 24.71 -11.25
C ASP A 218 -6.00 24.07 -10.16
N PHE A 219 -5.63 22.79 -10.30
CA PHE A 219 -4.82 22.08 -9.33
C PHE A 219 -3.34 22.45 -9.47
N GLU A 220 -2.70 22.78 -8.33
CA GLU A 220 -1.30 23.20 -8.27
C GLU A 220 -0.40 22.14 -7.60
N PRO A 221 0.13 21.16 -8.35
CA PRO A 221 1.08 20.18 -7.82
C PRO A 221 2.49 20.76 -7.65
N ALA A 222 3.16 20.39 -6.55
CA ALA A 222 4.57 20.71 -6.32
C ALA A 222 5.36 19.53 -5.77
N ILE A 223 6.52 19.25 -6.37
CA ILE A 223 7.45 18.22 -5.93
C ILE A 223 8.68 18.90 -5.32
N PHE A 224 8.93 18.63 -4.04
CA PHE A 224 10.07 19.14 -3.28
C PHE A 224 11.18 18.10 -3.24
N PHE A 225 12.35 18.42 -3.80
CA PHE A 225 13.40 17.45 -4.03
C PHE A 225 14.82 17.99 -3.76
N MET A 226 15.79 17.09 -3.63
CA MET A 226 17.22 17.43 -3.61
C MET A 226 17.82 17.27 -5.02
N ASP A 227 17.69 16.06 -5.57
CA ASP A 227 18.06 15.71 -6.94
C ASP A 227 16.93 14.85 -7.54
N MET A 228 16.49 15.15 -8.76
CA MET A 228 15.56 14.29 -9.49
C MET A 228 16.34 13.13 -10.13
N ARG A 229 15.93 11.88 -9.83
CA ARG A 229 16.62 10.67 -10.29
C ARG A 229 15.79 9.90 -11.33
N THR A 230 15.74 10.44 -12.54
CA THR A 230 14.96 10.02 -13.72
C THR A 230 15.79 9.15 -14.68
N HIS A 231 16.53 8.17 -14.15
CA HIS A 231 17.61 7.46 -14.86
C HIS A 231 17.15 6.31 -15.79
N GLY A 232 15.86 5.98 -15.83
CA GLY A 232 15.30 4.96 -16.71
C GLY A 232 15.10 5.43 -18.15
N LYS A 233 14.88 4.49 -19.08
CA LYS A 233 14.56 4.83 -20.47
C LYS A 233 13.30 5.70 -20.51
N ASP A 234 13.41 6.87 -21.15
CA ASP A 234 12.36 7.88 -21.29
C ASP A 234 11.85 8.51 -19.98
N PHE A 235 12.48 8.23 -18.83
CA PHE A 235 12.09 8.82 -17.55
C PHE A 235 12.34 10.32 -17.51
N GLU A 236 13.45 10.79 -18.10
CA GLU A 236 13.73 12.22 -18.24
C GLU A 236 12.70 12.92 -19.14
N LYS A 237 12.27 12.26 -20.23
CA LYS A 237 11.20 12.81 -21.08
C LYS A 237 9.89 12.93 -20.33
N TYR A 238 9.57 11.96 -19.46
CA TYR A 238 8.38 12.00 -18.62
C TYR A 238 8.44 13.15 -17.59
N TYR A 239 9.60 13.35 -16.98
CA TYR A 239 9.86 14.49 -16.10
C TYR A 239 9.68 15.84 -16.80
N GLU A 240 10.30 16.03 -17.96
CA GLU A 240 10.16 17.26 -18.75
C GLU A 240 8.71 17.49 -19.22
N ARG A 241 8.00 16.41 -19.58
CA ARG A 241 6.57 16.48 -19.90
C ARG A 241 5.75 16.98 -18.72
N ALA A 242 5.92 16.38 -17.53
CA ALA A 242 5.20 16.79 -16.33
C ALA A 242 5.47 18.26 -15.98
N LYS A 243 6.71 18.73 -16.15
CA LYS A 243 7.07 20.14 -15.97
C LYS A 243 6.35 21.05 -16.97
N SER A 244 6.30 20.67 -18.25
CA SER A 244 5.57 21.42 -19.29
C SER A 244 4.06 21.45 -19.05
N GLU A 245 3.51 20.41 -18.41
CA GLU A 245 2.11 20.30 -18.00
C GLU A 245 1.82 21.05 -16.69
N GLY A 246 2.80 21.78 -16.13
CA GLY A 246 2.62 22.67 -14.99
C GLY A 246 2.84 22.02 -13.61
N VAL A 247 3.51 20.86 -13.54
CA VAL A 247 4.03 20.35 -12.27
C VAL A 247 5.23 21.19 -11.84
N ARG A 248 5.16 21.76 -10.64
CA ARG A 248 6.26 22.57 -10.09
C ARG A 248 7.31 21.66 -9.46
N PHE A 249 8.57 21.87 -9.83
CA PHE A 249 9.71 21.17 -9.24
C PHE A 249 10.53 22.17 -8.44
N ILE A 250 10.57 21.97 -7.13
CA ILE A 250 11.20 22.89 -6.19
C ILE A 250 12.38 22.18 -5.54
N ARG A 251 13.59 22.67 -5.81
CA ARG A 251 14.82 22.10 -5.27
C ARG A 251 15.00 22.55 -3.82
N SER A 252 14.33 21.87 -2.90
CA SER A 252 14.42 22.13 -1.47
C SER A 252 14.02 20.89 -0.66
N LYS A 253 14.81 20.54 0.35
CA LYS A 253 14.40 19.54 1.35
C LYS A 253 13.62 20.28 2.45
N VAL A 254 12.30 20.13 2.43
CA VAL A 254 11.41 20.77 3.41
C VAL A 254 11.79 20.31 4.82
N HIS A 255 11.99 21.27 5.73
CA HIS A 255 12.38 20.94 7.10
C HIS A 255 11.17 20.50 7.94
N THR A 256 10.07 21.27 7.92
CA THR A 256 8.91 21.04 8.80
C THR A 256 7.59 21.32 8.09
N ILE A 257 6.56 20.56 8.45
CA ILE A 257 5.15 20.81 8.12
C ILE A 257 4.42 21.17 9.42
N THR A 258 3.53 22.17 9.35
CA THR A 258 2.64 22.56 10.45
C THR A 258 1.20 22.62 9.98
N GLU A 259 0.24 22.28 10.83
CA GLU A 259 -1.17 22.55 10.59
C GLU A 259 -1.53 23.97 11.05
N ILE A 260 -2.28 24.72 10.24
CA ILE A 260 -2.57 26.15 10.49
C ILE A 260 -4.04 26.45 10.82
N ASP A 261 -4.94 25.47 10.67
CA ASP A 261 -6.35 25.64 10.98
C ASP A 261 -7.01 24.30 11.35
N GLU A 262 -8.23 24.38 11.90
CA GLU A 262 -9.03 23.20 12.29
C GLU A 262 -9.49 22.36 11.08
N THR A 263 -9.39 22.89 9.85
CA THR A 263 -9.71 22.12 8.64
C THR A 263 -8.57 21.17 8.27
N GLY A 264 -7.43 21.26 8.95
CA GLY A 264 -6.24 20.46 8.65
C GLY A 264 -5.40 21.04 7.52
N THR A 265 -5.45 22.36 7.27
CA THR A 265 -4.62 22.97 6.23
C THR A 265 -3.16 22.92 6.65
N LEU A 266 -2.30 22.47 5.74
CA LEU A 266 -0.87 22.32 6.00
C LEU A 266 -0.11 23.52 5.45
N ASN A 267 0.84 23.99 6.24
CA ASN A 267 1.82 25.00 5.87
C ASN A 267 3.22 24.39 5.90
N LEU A 268 4.04 24.78 4.93
CA LEU A 268 5.46 24.46 4.86
C LEU A 268 6.21 25.69 4.39
N SER A 269 7.45 25.84 4.83
CA SER A 269 8.38 26.85 4.31
C SER A 269 9.57 26.17 3.64
N TYR A 270 10.12 26.81 2.63
CA TYR A 270 11.27 26.30 1.90
C TYR A 270 12.19 27.42 1.43
N ALA A 271 13.45 27.07 1.19
CA ALA A 271 14.41 27.96 0.55
C ALA A 271 14.38 27.74 -0.97
N THR A 272 14.38 28.82 -1.73
CA THR A 272 14.60 28.81 -3.19
C THR A 272 16.08 28.62 -3.52
N ASP A 273 16.40 28.41 -4.80
CA ASP A 273 17.78 28.36 -5.27
C ASP A 273 18.55 29.68 -5.05
N SER A 274 17.85 30.81 -4.93
CA SER A 274 18.45 32.11 -4.58
C SER A 274 18.64 32.31 -3.07
N GLY A 275 18.23 31.36 -2.24
CA GLY A 275 18.29 31.44 -0.78
C GLY A 275 17.17 32.27 -0.15
N GLU A 276 16.18 32.70 -0.94
CA GLU A 276 14.97 33.34 -0.43
C GLU A 276 14.09 32.32 0.29
N ARG A 277 13.50 32.73 1.42
CA ARG A 277 12.56 31.90 2.16
C ARG A 277 11.13 32.21 1.70
N VAL A 278 10.44 31.16 1.25
CA VAL A 278 9.01 31.17 0.88
C VAL A 278 8.23 30.35 1.90
#